data_AF-A0ABD3MB73-F1
#
_entry.id   AF-A0ABD3MB73-F1
#
_cell.length_a   1.000
_cell.length_b   1.000
_cell.length_c   1.000
_cell.angle_alpha   90.00
_cell.angle_beta   90.00
_cell.angle_gamma   90.00
#
_symmetry.space_group_name_H-M   'P 1'
#
loop_
_entity.id
_entity.type
_entity.pdbx_description
1 polymer ?
#
loop_
_entity_poly.entity_id
_entity_poly.type
_entity_poly.pdbx_seq_one_letter_code
_entity_poly.pdbx_strand_id
1 'polypeptide(L)'
;MGFFNQIKERAFEKAKEEMMQQMGLDLDAIAGMAGGGGGATKGKMTQEEYEATKPDEMRKDIRMISGCEDSQTSADVSNVASFQLPDPAGQAGGACTSTLLSFLYADEKVPEEDLSFTEVLEKMRGHLKKKGFTQIPQLSSMNPIDVNHKFDLVPDTATGTRRAVMIGINYVALIISTPLPFNEIGDSPGELSGCWNDVLNMKRYIKRVHGFKDENIVVLLDDGKHTEPTYENIINAYKRVISQSEDGDAIFLHYSGHGTKLRDDESDEHDGYDEALCPRDFQSAGMIRDDELYEILVKGLPQGAHLVSLMDCCHSGSIMDLPYVFKGDGSQLEMELNPQMNLDAFIQQISGKLEEVLRAKFGL
;
A
#
# COMPACT_ATOMS: atom_id res chain seq x y z
N MET A 1 -27.05 18.65 -35.95
CA MET A 1 -26.14 18.32 -34.83
C MET A 1 -25.35 17.01 -35.03
N GLY A 2 -25.69 16.11 -35.98
CA GLY A 2 -25.02 14.80 -36.09
C GLY A 2 -23.65 14.77 -36.82
N PHE A 3 -23.42 15.65 -37.81
CA PHE A 3 -22.23 15.53 -38.66
C PHE A 3 -20.92 15.95 -37.97
N PHE A 4 -20.95 17.03 -37.19
CA PHE A 4 -19.78 17.48 -36.42
C PHE A 4 -19.46 16.57 -35.23
N ASN A 5 -20.46 15.94 -34.62
CA ASN A 5 -20.23 14.93 -33.58
C ASN A 5 -19.60 13.66 -34.15
N GLN A 6 -20.07 13.19 -35.32
CA GLN A 6 -19.46 12.03 -35.99
C GLN A 6 -18.00 12.29 -36.44
N ILE A 7 -17.68 13.52 -36.85
CA ILE A 7 -16.30 13.89 -37.19
C ILE A 7 -15.43 13.94 -35.93
N LYS A 8 -15.95 14.47 -34.81
CA LYS A 8 -15.25 14.48 -33.53
C LYS A 8 -15.04 13.07 -32.98
N GLU A 9 -16.05 12.20 -33.02
CA GLU A 9 -15.94 10.79 -32.62
C GLU A 9 -14.91 10.04 -33.47
N ARG A 10 -14.91 10.22 -34.80
CA ARG A 10 -13.92 9.58 -35.66
C ARG A 10 -12.51 10.12 -35.45
N ALA A 11 -12.37 11.41 -35.17
CA ALA A 11 -11.07 12.00 -34.83
C ALA A 11 -10.57 11.52 -33.46
N PHE A 12 -11.49 11.32 -32.50
CA PHE A 12 -11.21 10.75 -31.19
C PHE A 12 -10.77 9.30 -31.29
N GLU A 13 -11.53 8.45 -31.99
CA GLU A 13 -11.16 7.04 -32.18
C GLU A 13 -9.83 6.91 -32.90
N LYS A 14 -9.56 7.75 -33.92
CA LYS A 14 -8.27 7.72 -34.61
C LYS A 14 -7.11 8.20 -33.73
N ALA A 15 -7.32 9.23 -32.90
CA ALA A 15 -6.31 9.70 -31.96
C ALA A 15 -6.06 8.69 -30.83
N LYS A 16 -7.11 8.00 -30.37
CA LYS A 16 -7.05 6.88 -29.43
C LYS A 16 -6.26 5.72 -30.03
N GLU A 17 -6.58 5.28 -31.24
CA GLU A 17 -5.84 4.22 -31.96
C GLU A 17 -4.36 4.58 -32.18
N GLU A 18 -4.05 5.81 -32.63
CA GLU A 18 -2.67 6.25 -32.87
C GLU A 18 -1.85 6.34 -31.57
N MET A 19 -2.48 6.77 -30.47
CA MET A 19 -1.83 6.90 -29.17
C MET A 19 -1.68 5.54 -28.47
N MET A 20 -2.66 4.64 -28.61
CA MET A 20 -2.60 3.26 -28.13
C MET A 20 -1.56 2.44 -28.89
N GLN A 21 -1.40 2.64 -30.21
CA GLN A 21 -0.29 2.06 -30.97
C GLN A 21 1.09 2.57 -30.52
N GLN A 22 1.19 3.84 -30.10
CA GLN A 22 2.43 4.37 -29.51
C GLN A 22 2.71 3.80 -28.11
N MET A 23 1.66 3.39 -27.38
CA MET A 23 1.74 2.77 -26.05
C MET A 23 1.74 1.23 -26.08
N GLY A 24 1.71 0.61 -27.27
CA GLY A 24 1.75 -0.85 -27.43
C GLY A 24 0.49 -1.61 -26.99
N LEU A 25 -0.66 -0.94 -26.79
CA LEU A 25 -1.90 -1.56 -26.32
C LEU A 25 -2.79 -1.97 -27.51
N ASP A 26 -3.11 -3.26 -27.64
CA ASP A 26 -3.99 -3.80 -28.67
C ASP A 26 -5.46 -3.87 -28.20
N LEU A 27 -6.30 -3.02 -28.78
CA LEU A 27 -7.73 -2.89 -28.45
C LEU A 27 -8.56 -4.13 -28.85
N ASP A 28 -8.17 -4.89 -29.87
CA ASP A 28 -8.91 -6.08 -30.29
C ASP A 28 -8.75 -7.24 -29.29
N ALA A 29 -7.60 -7.28 -28.57
CA ALA A 29 -7.38 -8.22 -27.48
C ALA A 29 -8.24 -7.90 -26.24
N ILE A 30 -8.41 -6.61 -25.93
CA ILE A 30 -9.19 -6.14 -24.77
C ILE A 30 -10.70 -6.19 -25.06
N ALA A 31 -11.14 -5.81 -26.27
CA ALA A 31 -12.55 -5.83 -26.67
C ALA A 31 -13.10 -7.26 -26.84
N GLY A 32 -12.27 -8.23 -27.22
CA GLY A 32 -12.63 -9.65 -27.26
C GLY A 32 -13.04 -10.23 -25.89
N MET A 33 -12.68 -9.57 -24.79
CA MET A 33 -13.03 -9.99 -23.43
C MET A 33 -14.31 -9.35 -22.87
N ALA A 34 -14.79 -8.24 -23.47
CA ALA A 34 -15.95 -7.48 -23.00
C ALA A 34 -17.27 -7.81 -23.74
N GLY A 35 -17.21 -8.56 -24.84
CA GLY A 35 -18.37 -8.91 -25.67
C GLY A 35 -18.75 -10.40 -25.60
N GLY A 36 -19.45 -10.82 -24.55
CA GLY A 36 -19.92 -12.21 -24.47
C GLY A 36 -20.88 -12.49 -23.33
N GLY A 37 -22.14 -12.11 -23.48
CA GLY A 37 -23.22 -12.60 -22.62
C GLY A 37 -23.40 -14.11 -22.80
N GLY A 38 -22.92 -14.89 -21.85
CA GLY A 38 -23.09 -16.34 -21.82
C GLY A 38 -22.22 -16.97 -20.75
N GLY A 39 -22.84 -17.52 -19.71
CA GLY A 39 -22.17 -18.14 -18.58
C GLY A 39 -21.16 -19.21 -19.00
N ALA A 40 -19.89 -18.90 -18.85
CA ALA A 40 -18.78 -19.83 -18.78
C ALA A 40 -17.78 -19.23 -17.80
N THR A 41 -17.37 -20.01 -16.79
CA THR A 41 -16.28 -19.70 -15.87
C THR A 41 -15.03 -19.33 -16.68
N LYS A 42 -14.72 -18.04 -16.83
CA LYS A 42 -13.46 -17.56 -17.42
C LYS A 42 -12.31 -18.12 -16.58
N GLY A 43 -11.34 -18.75 -17.24
CA GLY A 43 -10.11 -19.16 -16.58
C GLY A 43 -9.38 -17.93 -16.03
N LYS A 44 -8.77 -18.07 -14.85
CA LYS A 44 -7.95 -17.05 -14.22
C LYS A 44 -6.79 -16.68 -15.16
N MET A 45 -6.60 -15.38 -15.43
CA MET A 45 -5.51 -14.89 -16.29
C MET A 45 -4.15 -15.38 -15.76
N THR A 46 -3.29 -15.85 -16.66
CA THR A 46 -1.92 -16.29 -16.32
C THR A 46 -0.96 -15.11 -16.15
N GLN A 47 0.17 -15.33 -15.47
CA GLN A 47 1.20 -14.30 -15.31
C GLN A 47 1.78 -13.81 -16.63
N GLU A 48 1.99 -14.70 -17.60
CA GLU A 48 2.47 -14.34 -18.93
C GLU A 48 1.46 -13.45 -19.67
N GLU A 49 0.17 -13.80 -19.61
CA GLU A 49 -0.91 -12.99 -20.22
C GLU A 49 -1.04 -11.62 -19.55
N TYR A 50 -0.94 -11.58 -18.21
CA TYR A 50 -0.96 -10.34 -17.46
C TYR A 50 0.19 -9.41 -17.86
N GLU A 51 1.44 -9.92 -17.85
CA GLU A 51 2.62 -9.11 -18.20
C GLU A 51 2.63 -8.65 -19.67
N ALA A 52 2.02 -9.43 -20.58
CA ALA A 52 1.89 -9.06 -21.99
C ALA A 52 0.87 -7.93 -22.23
N THR A 53 -0.15 -7.82 -21.38
CA THR A 53 -1.24 -6.84 -21.53
C THR A 53 -1.15 -5.67 -20.55
N LYS A 54 -0.23 -5.74 -19.58
CA LYS A 54 -0.04 -4.73 -18.54
C LYS A 54 0.38 -3.37 -19.15
N PRO A 55 -0.41 -2.31 -18.91
CA PRO A 55 -0.07 -0.94 -19.31
C PRO A 55 1.28 -0.45 -18.76
N ASP A 56 1.97 0.38 -19.53
CA ASP A 56 3.27 0.95 -19.12
C ASP A 56 3.19 1.78 -17.83
N GLU A 57 2.05 2.43 -17.56
CA GLU A 57 1.81 3.17 -16.31
C GLU A 57 1.81 2.29 -15.06
N MET A 58 1.71 0.97 -15.21
CA MET A 58 1.85 0.01 -14.12
C MET A 58 3.28 -0.51 -13.98
N ARG A 59 4.20 -0.15 -14.89
CA ARG A 59 5.62 -0.53 -14.80
C ARG A 59 6.40 0.39 -13.85
N LYS A 60 5.81 0.67 -12.67
CA LYS A 60 6.40 1.49 -11.60
C LYS A 60 7.07 0.60 -10.56
N ASP A 61 8.18 1.07 -9.99
CA ASP A 61 8.85 0.34 -8.91
C ASP A 61 8.17 0.67 -7.58
N ILE A 62 7.16 -0.13 -7.24
CA ILE A 62 6.41 -0.02 -5.99
C ILE A 62 6.48 -1.35 -5.27
N ARG A 63 6.95 -1.32 -4.03
CA ARG A 63 7.14 -2.49 -3.17
C ARG A 63 6.56 -2.22 -1.79
N MET A 64 6.02 -3.25 -1.17
CA MET A 64 5.45 -3.20 0.17
C MET A 64 5.91 -4.39 0.99
N ILE A 65 6.36 -4.13 2.20
CA ILE A 65 6.61 -5.17 3.20
C ILE A 65 5.53 -5.03 4.27
N SER A 66 4.89 -6.14 4.65
CA SER A 66 3.88 -6.15 5.70
C SER A 66 3.95 -7.40 6.58
N GLY A 67 3.41 -7.30 7.80
CA GLY A 67 3.27 -8.42 8.73
C GLY A 67 1.83 -8.94 8.75
N CYS A 68 1.47 -9.81 7.82
CA CYS A 68 0.09 -10.29 7.69
C CYS A 68 -0.21 -11.42 8.69
N GLU A 69 -1.35 -11.36 9.39
CA GLU A 69 -1.87 -12.47 10.20
C GLU A 69 -2.97 -13.20 9.40
N ASP A 70 -2.81 -14.50 9.14
CA ASP A 70 -3.72 -15.28 8.27
C ASP A 70 -5.16 -15.40 8.81
N SER A 71 -5.44 -15.01 10.06
CA SER A 71 -6.77 -15.13 10.65
C SER A 71 -6.98 -14.15 11.81
N GLN A 72 -7.35 -12.90 11.51
CA GLN A 72 -8.11 -12.11 12.48
C GLN A 72 -9.58 -12.05 12.06
N THR A 73 -10.45 -12.14 13.06
CA THR A 73 -11.90 -12.14 12.92
C THR A 73 -12.35 -10.80 12.35
N SER A 74 -12.95 -10.83 11.15
CA SER A 74 -13.66 -9.67 10.60
C SER A 74 -14.77 -9.26 11.57
N ALA A 75 -14.73 -8.02 12.05
CA ALA A 75 -15.95 -7.39 12.55
C ALA A 75 -16.70 -6.87 11.33
N ASP A 76 -17.99 -7.14 11.21
CA ASP A 76 -18.85 -6.54 10.17
C ASP A 76 -19.04 -5.05 10.46
N VAL A 77 -18.09 -4.21 10.03
CA VAL A 77 -18.14 -2.77 10.32
C VAL A 77 -18.85 -2.03 9.19
N SER A 78 -20.18 -1.98 9.26
CA SER A 78 -20.99 -1.12 8.37
C SER A 78 -21.09 0.33 8.88
N ASN A 79 -20.68 0.58 10.13
CA ASN A 79 -20.73 1.91 10.75
C ASN A 79 -19.45 2.16 11.55
N VAL A 80 -18.58 3.01 10.99
CA VAL A 80 -17.28 3.38 11.58
C VAL A 80 -17.45 4.08 12.94
N ALA A 81 -18.58 4.74 13.18
CA ALA A 81 -18.88 5.40 14.46
C ALA A 81 -19.14 4.41 15.61
N SER A 82 -19.48 3.14 15.29
CA SER A 82 -19.65 2.05 16.27
C SER A 82 -18.52 1.01 16.19
N PHE A 83 -17.45 1.30 15.44
CA PHE A 83 -16.31 0.40 15.33
C PHE A 83 -15.55 0.35 16.65
N GLN A 84 -15.53 -0.83 17.25
CA GLN A 84 -14.68 -1.13 18.40
C GLN A 84 -13.41 -1.79 17.86
N LEU A 85 -12.27 -1.14 18.11
CA LEU A 85 -10.96 -1.71 17.83
C LEU A 85 -10.76 -2.97 18.70
N PRO A 86 -10.09 -4.01 18.20
CA PRO A 86 -9.93 -5.25 18.93
C PRO A 86 -9.26 -5.03 20.31
N ASP A 87 -9.78 -5.69 21.34
CA ASP A 87 -9.28 -5.64 22.73
C ASP A 87 -7.79 -6.03 22.78
N PRO A 88 -6.87 -5.12 23.15
CA PRO A 88 -5.45 -5.39 23.01
C PRO A 88 -4.90 -6.05 24.28
N ALA A 89 -4.61 -7.34 24.19
CA ALA A 89 -3.39 -7.83 24.81
C ALA A 89 -2.21 -7.27 24.00
N GLY A 90 -1.85 -6.00 24.23
CA GLY A 90 -0.96 -5.16 23.42
C GLY A 90 0.41 -5.74 23.04
N GLN A 91 0.47 -6.56 21.98
CA GLN A 91 1.72 -7.12 21.46
C GLN A 91 1.89 -7.02 19.93
N ALA A 92 0.85 -6.72 19.15
CA ALA A 92 0.91 -6.81 17.68
C ALA A 92 1.52 -5.57 16.98
N GLY A 93 1.29 -4.36 17.49
CA GLY A 93 1.85 -3.14 16.87
C GLY A 93 3.38 -3.09 17.03
N GLY A 94 4.12 -3.20 15.92
CA GLY A 94 5.57 -3.09 15.90
C GLY A 94 6.34 -4.42 15.81
N ALA A 95 5.65 -5.56 15.81
CA ALA A 95 6.32 -6.85 15.76
C ALA A 95 7.07 -7.05 14.43
N CYS A 96 6.48 -6.61 13.32
CA CYS A 96 7.09 -6.70 11.99
C CYS A 96 8.30 -5.75 11.87
N THR A 97 8.11 -4.49 12.24
CA THR A 97 9.15 -3.44 12.18
C THR A 97 10.31 -3.74 13.09
N SER A 98 10.04 -4.08 14.36
CA SER A 98 11.10 -4.41 15.31
C SER A 98 11.92 -5.62 14.86
N THR A 99 11.27 -6.60 14.23
CA THR A 99 11.94 -7.77 13.68
C THR A 99 12.81 -7.40 12.48
N LEU A 100 12.25 -6.68 11.51
CA LEU A 100 13.00 -6.19 10.35
C LEU A 100 14.22 -5.36 10.79
N LEU A 101 14.02 -4.38 11.66
CA LEU A 101 15.09 -3.53 12.20
C LEU A 101 16.12 -4.32 13.01
N SER A 102 15.76 -5.42 13.66
CA SER A 102 16.74 -6.24 14.39
C SER A 102 17.75 -6.93 13.46
N PHE A 103 17.37 -7.20 12.21
CA PHE A 103 18.26 -7.77 11.20
C PHE A 103 18.94 -6.68 10.37
N LEU A 104 18.21 -5.61 10.08
CA LEU A 104 18.73 -4.46 9.34
C LEU A 104 19.53 -3.48 10.20
N TYR A 105 19.59 -3.62 11.53
CA TYR A 105 20.22 -2.60 12.38
C TYR A 105 20.67 -3.06 13.78
N ALA A 106 21.06 -4.33 13.97
CA ALA A 106 21.67 -4.75 15.24
C ALA A 106 23.10 -4.19 15.44
N ASP A 107 23.37 -3.71 16.66
CA ASP A 107 24.70 -3.42 17.24
C ASP A 107 25.59 -2.31 16.63
N GLU A 108 25.03 -1.30 15.94
CA GLU A 108 25.81 -0.19 15.34
C GLU A 108 27.00 -0.65 14.47
N LYS A 109 27.00 -1.92 14.05
CA LYS A 109 28.01 -2.58 13.23
C LYS A 109 27.30 -3.29 12.10
N VAL A 110 27.04 -2.51 11.06
CA VAL A 110 26.81 -2.90 9.66
C VAL A 110 25.74 -4.00 9.44
N PRO A 111 24.56 -3.65 8.91
CA PRO A 111 23.68 -4.64 8.30
C PRO A 111 24.14 -4.90 6.85
N GLU A 112 25.19 -5.70 6.66
CA GLU A 112 25.56 -6.24 5.34
C GLU A 112 26.16 -7.65 5.51
N GLU A 113 25.33 -8.61 5.91
CA GLU A 113 25.31 -9.78 5.03
C GLU A 113 24.44 -9.35 3.84
N ASP A 114 24.87 -9.62 2.61
CA ASP A 114 24.08 -9.40 1.40
C ASP A 114 22.88 -10.36 1.41
N LEU A 115 21.95 -10.15 2.35
CA LEU A 115 20.75 -10.94 2.49
C LEU A 115 19.83 -10.59 1.34
N SER A 116 19.28 -11.63 0.74
CA SER A 116 18.19 -11.53 -0.23
C SER A 116 16.87 -11.14 0.44
N PHE A 117 15.88 -10.72 -0.35
CA PHE A 117 14.51 -10.52 0.14
C PHE A 117 13.97 -11.78 0.80
N THR A 118 14.22 -12.95 0.19
CA THR A 118 13.86 -14.26 0.75
C THR A 118 14.44 -14.44 2.14
N GLU A 119 15.76 -14.26 2.31
CA GLU A 119 16.42 -14.47 3.60
C GLU A 119 15.95 -13.48 4.67
N VAL A 120 15.68 -12.22 4.30
CA VAL A 120 15.12 -11.23 5.23
C VAL A 120 13.75 -11.69 5.73
N LEU A 121 12.83 -12.04 4.83
CA LEU A 121 11.46 -12.44 5.20
C LEU A 121 11.42 -13.75 5.99
N GLU A 122 12.25 -14.74 5.62
CA GLU A 122 12.36 -16.01 6.36
C GLU A 122 12.95 -15.81 7.77
N LYS A 123 13.99 -14.98 7.91
CA LYS A 123 14.56 -14.63 9.23
C LYS A 123 13.54 -13.89 10.07
N MET A 124 12.78 -12.96 9.47
CA MET A 124 11.68 -12.29 10.14
C MET A 124 10.63 -13.30 10.63
N ARG A 125 10.19 -14.23 9.76
CA ARG A 125 9.23 -15.27 10.13
C ARG A 125 9.73 -16.13 11.28
N GLY A 126 11.00 -16.53 11.24
CA GLY A 126 11.63 -17.30 12.32
C GLY A 126 11.63 -16.57 13.66
N HIS A 127 11.87 -15.26 13.67
CA HIS A 127 11.87 -14.46 14.91
C HIS A 127 10.48 -14.18 15.45
N LEU A 128 9.52 -13.87 14.57
CA LEU A 128 8.11 -13.72 14.93
C LEU A 128 7.58 -15.01 15.58
N LYS A 129 7.84 -16.17 14.96
CA LYS A 129 7.45 -17.48 15.50
C LYS A 129 8.07 -17.77 16.87
N LYS A 130 9.35 -17.41 17.09
CA LYS A 130 10.03 -17.56 18.39
C LYS A 130 9.39 -16.70 19.49
N LYS A 131 8.84 -15.54 19.12
CA LYS A 131 8.12 -14.64 20.04
C LYS A 131 6.65 -14.99 20.20
N GLY A 132 6.15 -16.03 19.52
CA GLY A 132 4.76 -16.48 19.60
C GLY A 132 3.81 -15.78 18.62
N PHE A 133 4.33 -14.96 17.70
CA PHE A 133 3.52 -14.33 16.67
C PHE A 133 3.21 -15.32 15.53
N THR A 134 1.95 -15.34 15.14
CA THR A 134 1.37 -16.10 14.02
C THR A 134 1.65 -15.44 12.67
N GLN A 135 1.90 -14.13 12.65
CA GLN A 135 2.11 -13.30 11.47
C GLN A 135 3.20 -13.81 10.51
N ILE A 136 2.90 -13.82 9.22
CA ILE A 136 3.81 -14.14 8.12
C ILE A 136 4.23 -12.83 7.44
N PRO A 137 5.53 -12.49 7.44
CA PRO A 137 6.05 -11.40 6.63
C PRO A 137 5.77 -11.64 5.15
N GLN A 138 5.25 -10.62 4.50
CA GLN A 138 4.90 -10.63 3.10
C GLN A 138 5.59 -9.47 2.37
N LEU A 139 6.03 -9.72 1.15
CA LEU A 139 6.46 -8.72 0.19
C LEU A 139 5.45 -8.69 -0.95
N SER A 140 4.84 -7.53 -1.18
CA SER A 140 3.99 -7.30 -2.34
C SER A 140 4.64 -6.27 -3.27
N SER A 141 4.40 -6.37 -4.58
CA SER A 141 4.98 -5.43 -5.55
C SER A 141 4.11 -5.24 -6.79
N MET A 142 4.31 -4.10 -7.47
CA MET A 142 3.63 -3.80 -8.73
C MET A 142 4.20 -4.61 -9.91
N ASN A 143 5.48 -4.94 -9.85
CA ASN A 143 6.20 -5.71 -10.84
C ASN A 143 6.93 -6.85 -10.13
N PRO A 144 7.04 -8.06 -10.73
CA PRO A 144 7.76 -9.14 -10.10
C PRO A 144 9.22 -8.72 -9.90
N ILE A 145 9.74 -8.95 -8.70
CA ILE A 145 11.15 -8.74 -8.38
C ILE A 145 11.85 -10.07 -8.15
N ASP A 146 13.15 -10.13 -8.46
CA ASP A 146 13.96 -11.28 -8.08
C ASP A 146 14.15 -11.28 -6.57
N VAL A 147 13.40 -12.12 -5.87
CA VAL A 147 13.43 -12.24 -4.40
C VAL A 147 14.76 -12.80 -3.87
N ASN A 148 15.58 -13.39 -4.75
CA ASN A 148 16.93 -13.85 -4.40
C ASN A 148 17.99 -12.75 -4.58
N HIS A 149 17.62 -11.61 -5.18
CA HIS A 149 18.47 -10.43 -5.21
C HIS A 149 18.61 -9.82 -3.82
N LYS A 150 19.72 -9.10 -3.60
CA LYS A 150 19.98 -8.35 -2.36
C LYS A 150 18.79 -7.48 -1.99
N PHE A 151 18.40 -7.56 -0.72
CA PHE A 151 17.41 -6.68 -0.13
C PHE A 151 17.87 -5.24 -0.21
N ASP A 152 17.06 -4.41 -0.87
CA ASP A 152 17.27 -2.98 -0.95
C ASP A 152 16.00 -2.21 -0.59
N LEU A 153 16.19 -1.13 0.16
CA LEU A 153 15.14 -0.19 0.55
C LEU A 153 15.20 1.07 -0.32
N VAL A 154 16.39 1.33 -0.87
CA VAL A 154 16.67 2.32 -1.90
C VAL A 154 17.49 1.59 -2.97
N PRO A 155 16.95 1.36 -4.17
CA PRO A 155 17.70 0.67 -5.22
C PRO A 155 18.87 1.52 -5.71
N ASP A 156 19.90 0.87 -6.24
CA ASP A 156 21.10 1.56 -6.77
C ASP A 156 20.79 2.49 -7.95
N THR A 157 19.65 2.28 -8.61
CA THR A 157 19.13 3.12 -9.69
C THR A 157 18.52 4.44 -9.19
N ALA A 158 18.22 4.56 -7.89
CA ALA A 158 17.66 5.77 -7.31
C ALA A 158 18.72 6.86 -7.18
N THR A 159 18.73 7.77 -8.16
CA THR A 159 19.71 8.87 -8.26
C THR A 159 19.18 10.22 -7.77
N GLY A 160 17.88 10.30 -7.52
CA GLY A 160 17.16 11.52 -7.14
C GLY A 160 17.10 11.76 -5.63
N THR A 161 16.07 12.49 -5.23
CA THR A 161 15.80 12.86 -3.85
C THR A 161 15.21 11.69 -3.06
N ARG A 162 15.73 11.50 -1.85
CA ARG A 162 15.20 10.53 -0.89
C ARG A 162 14.17 11.20 0.02
N ARG A 163 12.92 10.76 -0.02
CA ARG A 163 11.78 11.35 0.70
C ARG A 163 11.06 10.30 1.53
N ALA A 164 10.59 10.66 2.72
CA ALA A 164 9.84 9.70 3.53
C ALA A 164 8.63 10.31 4.23
N VAL A 165 7.62 9.48 4.42
CA VAL A 165 6.47 9.77 5.30
C VAL A 165 6.40 8.65 6.33
N MET A 166 6.43 9.01 7.60
CA MET A 166 6.40 8.07 8.71
C MET A 166 5.25 8.38 9.66
N ILE A 167 4.41 7.39 9.90
CA ILE A 167 3.19 7.52 10.67
C ILE A 167 3.21 6.47 11.78
N GLY A 168 3.03 6.92 13.01
CA GLY A 168 3.02 6.06 14.20
C GLY A 168 1.90 6.47 15.13
N ILE A 169 0.93 5.59 15.37
CA ILE A 169 -0.27 5.92 16.13
C ILE A 169 -0.40 4.95 17.32
N ASN A 170 -0.33 5.49 18.53
CA ASN A 170 -0.49 4.71 19.77
C ASN A 170 -1.93 4.75 20.31
N TYR A 171 -2.75 5.67 19.80
CA TYR A 171 -4.14 5.90 20.20
C TYR A 171 -4.32 6.30 21.67
N VAL A 172 -3.25 6.78 22.33
CA VAL A 172 -3.28 7.15 23.75
C VAL A 172 -4.35 8.19 24.02
N ALA A 173 -5.21 7.99 25.02
CA ALA A 173 -6.20 9.00 25.37
C ALA A 173 -5.47 10.32 25.72
N LEU A 174 -5.65 11.37 24.91
CA LEU A 174 -5.28 12.71 25.35
C LEU A 174 -6.13 12.98 26.58
N ILE A 175 -5.50 13.22 27.73
CA ILE A 175 -6.19 13.67 28.94
C ILE A 175 -6.71 15.09 28.64
N ILE A 176 -7.81 15.20 27.92
CA ILE A 176 -8.49 16.46 27.70
C ILE A 176 -9.08 16.81 29.07
N SER A 177 -8.56 17.87 29.68
CA SER A 177 -8.98 18.34 31.01
C SER A 177 -10.41 18.94 31.02
N THR A 178 -11.19 18.66 29.98
CA THR A 178 -12.60 19.01 29.86
C THR A 178 -13.38 17.71 29.75
N PRO A 179 -14.28 17.39 30.69
CA PRO A 179 -15.13 16.22 30.57
C PRO A 179 -15.99 16.38 29.30
N LEU A 180 -15.72 15.56 28.29
CA LEU A 180 -16.72 15.28 27.27
C LEU A 180 -17.91 14.65 28.00
N PRO A 181 -19.17 14.99 27.62
CA PRO A 181 -20.35 14.52 28.32
C PRO A 181 -20.68 13.08 27.90
N PHE A 182 -19.72 12.16 28.03
CA PHE A 182 -19.93 10.72 27.85
C PHE A 182 -19.06 9.98 28.86
N ASN A 183 -19.53 9.96 30.11
CA ASN A 183 -19.26 8.88 31.04
C ASN A 183 -20.22 7.74 30.69
N GLU A 184 -19.89 6.94 29.68
CA GLU A 184 -20.30 5.54 29.64
C GLU A 184 -19.03 4.69 29.56
N ILE A 185 -18.86 3.91 30.63
CA ILE A 185 -17.81 2.95 30.89
C ILE A 185 -17.75 1.96 29.70
N GLY A 186 -16.62 1.84 29.00
CA GLY A 186 -16.52 0.82 27.95
C GLY A 186 -15.25 0.79 27.12
N ASP A 187 -15.04 1.76 26.22
CA ASP A 187 -14.26 1.48 25.01
C ASP A 187 -13.07 2.41 24.85
N SER A 188 -11.90 1.97 25.33
CA SER A 188 -10.64 2.48 24.81
C SER A 188 -10.44 1.88 23.40
N PRO A 189 -10.00 2.65 22.38
CA PRO A 189 -9.71 2.17 21.02
C PRO A 189 -8.58 1.11 20.95
N GLY A 190 -8.22 0.49 22.07
CA GLY A 190 -7.10 -0.42 22.17
C GLY A 190 -5.77 0.31 22.00
N GLU A 191 -5.24 0.88 23.08
CA GLU A 191 -3.97 1.61 23.05
C GLU A 191 -2.80 0.69 22.62
N LEU A 192 -1.94 1.21 21.76
CA LEU A 192 -0.66 0.63 21.39
C LEU A 192 0.45 1.40 22.11
N SER A 193 1.62 0.78 22.25
CA SER A 193 2.78 1.43 22.91
C SER A 193 4.06 1.38 22.10
N GLY A 194 4.08 0.63 20.98
CA GLY A 194 5.26 0.41 20.14
C GLY A 194 5.41 1.37 18.96
N CYS A 195 4.31 1.92 18.44
CA CYS A 195 4.27 2.52 17.12
C CYS A 195 5.14 3.77 16.98
N TRP A 196 5.20 4.60 18.03
CA TRP A 196 6.13 5.74 18.06
C TRP A 196 7.59 5.29 17.98
N ASN A 197 7.95 4.26 18.74
CA ASN A 197 9.32 3.75 18.77
C ASN A 197 9.71 3.12 17.43
N ASP A 198 8.78 2.43 16.76
CA ASP A 198 9.00 1.89 15.42
C ASP A 198 9.36 2.99 14.43
N VAL A 199 8.53 4.03 14.34
CA VAL A 199 8.77 5.19 13.46
C VAL A 199 10.09 5.87 13.78
N LEU A 200 10.38 6.14 15.06
CA LEU A 200 11.60 6.85 15.43
C LEU A 200 12.86 6.01 15.17
N ASN A 201 12.80 4.69 15.34
CA ASN A 201 13.91 3.80 15.02
C ASN A 201 14.10 3.66 13.51
N MET A 202 13.02 3.54 12.75
CA MET A 202 13.07 3.51 11.29
C MET A 202 13.61 4.83 10.72
N LYS A 203 13.16 5.98 11.24
CA LYS A 203 13.72 7.30 10.92
C LYS A 203 15.23 7.32 11.14
N ARG A 204 15.70 6.82 12.28
CA ARG A 204 17.13 6.76 12.57
C ARG A 204 17.87 5.87 11.57
N TYR A 205 17.31 4.71 11.24
CA TYR A 205 17.87 3.75 10.29
C TYR A 205 18.02 4.35 8.89
N ILE A 206 16.93 4.85 8.28
CA ILE A 206 17.00 5.37 6.90
C ILE A 206 17.88 6.61 6.78
N LYS A 207 18.01 7.42 7.85
CA LYS A 207 18.93 8.56 7.87
C LYS A 207 20.38 8.10 7.91
N ARG A 208 20.71 7.14 8.77
CA ARG A 208 22.09 6.70 9.00
C ARG A 208 22.61 5.78 7.89
N VAL A 209 21.77 4.87 7.41
CA VAL A 209 22.14 3.83 6.44
C VAL A 209 21.84 4.27 5.01
N HIS A 210 20.65 4.84 4.80
CA HIS A 210 20.17 5.22 3.47
C HIS A 210 20.26 6.72 3.19
N GLY A 211 20.96 7.51 4.02
CA GLY A 211 21.27 8.91 3.74
C GLY A 211 20.07 9.85 3.53
N PHE A 212 18.88 9.50 4.03
CA PHE A 212 17.72 10.41 3.95
C PHE A 212 18.00 11.69 4.75
N LYS A 213 17.69 12.85 4.15
CA LYS A 213 17.83 14.14 4.84
C LYS A 213 16.60 14.41 5.70
N ASP A 214 16.80 14.96 6.90
CA ASP A 214 15.70 15.20 7.84
C ASP A 214 14.60 16.11 7.27
N GLU A 215 14.98 17.11 6.46
CA GLU A 215 14.07 18.03 5.78
C GLU A 215 13.12 17.37 4.77
N ASN A 216 13.45 16.16 4.30
CA ASN A 216 12.64 15.37 3.37
C ASN A 216 11.86 14.25 4.07
N ILE A 217 11.85 14.21 5.41
CA ILE A 217 11.14 13.21 6.19
C ILE A 217 9.98 13.88 6.94
N VAL A 218 8.76 13.54 6.55
CA VAL A 218 7.55 13.91 7.29
C VAL A 218 7.30 12.87 8.37
N VAL A 219 7.03 13.31 9.59
CA VAL A 219 6.72 12.43 10.74
C VAL A 219 5.41 12.87 11.36
N LEU A 220 4.45 11.94 11.46
CA LEU A 220 3.15 12.14 12.10
C LEU A 220 3.02 11.17 13.29
N LEU A 221 2.86 11.70 14.51
CA LEU A 221 2.72 10.92 15.75
C LEU A 221 1.67 11.56 16.67
N ASP A 222 0.88 10.75 17.36
CA ASP A 222 -0.09 11.20 18.38
C ASP A 222 0.56 11.36 19.78
N ASP A 223 1.80 11.85 19.81
CA ASP A 223 2.62 12.02 21.03
C ASP A 223 2.48 13.40 21.68
N GLY A 224 1.59 14.24 21.15
CA GLY A 224 1.39 15.63 21.56
C GLY A 224 2.54 16.59 21.23
N LYS A 225 3.53 16.17 20.42
CA LYS A 225 4.67 16.99 19.99
C LYS A 225 4.78 17.11 18.48
N HIS A 226 4.51 16.03 17.77
CA HIS A 226 4.52 16.00 16.31
C HIS A 226 3.16 16.43 15.75
N THR A 227 3.10 16.58 14.43
CA THR A 227 1.82 16.76 13.75
C THR A 227 0.97 15.50 13.97
N GLU A 228 -0.26 15.69 14.43
CA GLU A 228 -1.18 14.59 14.73
C GLU A 228 -1.52 13.78 13.46
N PRO A 229 -1.51 12.45 13.51
CA PRO A 229 -1.82 11.56 12.39
C PRO A 229 -3.34 11.42 12.19
N THR A 230 -4.02 12.55 12.00
CA THR A 230 -5.42 12.61 11.57
C THR A 230 -5.56 12.17 10.12
N TYR A 231 -6.77 11.76 9.70
CA TYR A 231 -7.10 11.40 8.33
C TYR A 231 -6.55 12.45 7.33
N GLU A 232 -6.90 13.73 7.54
CA GLU A 232 -6.50 14.81 6.64
C GLU A 232 -4.97 14.97 6.56
N ASN A 233 -4.27 14.97 7.69
CA ASN A 233 -2.81 15.10 7.72
C ASN A 233 -2.09 13.93 7.05
N ILE A 234 -2.59 12.69 7.20
CA ILE A 234 -2.02 11.52 6.53
C ILE A 234 -2.19 11.65 5.02
N ILE A 235 -3.41 11.91 4.54
CA ILE A 235 -3.70 12.07 3.12
C ILE A 235 -2.90 13.22 2.51
N ASN A 236 -2.79 14.34 3.21
CA ASN A 236 -1.99 15.48 2.74
C ASN A 236 -0.49 15.16 2.69
N ALA A 237 0.04 14.38 3.65
CA ALA A 237 1.44 13.97 3.62
C ALA A 237 1.74 13.07 2.42
N TYR A 238 0.87 12.10 2.14
CA TYR A 238 0.99 11.23 0.96
C TYR A 238 0.84 11.99 -0.35
N LYS A 239 -0.19 12.82 -0.51
CA LYS A 239 -0.35 13.67 -1.71
C LYS A 239 0.85 14.57 -1.92
N ARG A 240 1.39 15.16 -0.85
CA ARG A 240 2.56 16.04 -0.91
C ARG A 240 3.81 15.28 -1.38
N VAL A 241 4.14 14.14 -0.77
CA VAL A 241 5.37 13.41 -1.14
C VAL A 241 5.31 12.96 -2.60
N ILE A 242 4.16 12.47 -3.05
CA ILE A 242 3.95 12.03 -4.43
C ILE A 242 4.03 13.22 -5.40
N SER A 243 3.37 14.35 -5.09
CA SER A 243 3.41 15.55 -5.96
C SER A 243 4.80 16.19 -6.11
N GLN A 244 5.71 15.91 -5.18
CA GLN A 244 7.09 16.41 -5.17
C GLN A 244 8.10 15.39 -5.70
N SER A 245 7.64 14.19 -6.03
CA SER A 245 8.49 13.12 -6.54
C SER A 245 8.75 13.33 -8.03
N GLU A 246 9.95 12.96 -8.46
CA GLU A 246 10.40 13.00 -9.85
C GLU A 246 11.10 11.69 -10.22
N ASP A 247 11.46 11.53 -11.50
CA ASP A 247 12.24 10.38 -11.98
C ASP A 247 13.54 10.20 -11.18
N GLY A 248 13.81 8.97 -10.75
CA GLY A 248 14.96 8.61 -9.92
C GLY A 248 14.82 8.90 -8.42
N ASP A 249 13.75 9.56 -7.95
CA ASP A 249 13.51 9.74 -6.51
C ASP A 249 13.27 8.38 -5.81
N ALA A 250 13.64 8.30 -4.53
CA ALA A 250 13.31 7.16 -3.66
C ALA A 250 12.40 7.61 -2.52
N ILE A 251 11.22 7.02 -2.47
CA ILE A 251 10.16 7.31 -1.52
C ILE A 251 10.08 6.14 -0.55
N PHE A 252 10.19 6.42 0.75
CA PHE A 252 9.97 5.44 1.80
C PHE A 252 8.76 5.80 2.64
N LEU A 253 7.77 4.91 2.69
CA LEU A 253 6.58 5.06 3.51
C LEU A 253 6.64 4.08 4.67
N HIS A 254 6.22 4.53 5.85
CA HIS A 254 6.13 3.66 7.01
C HIS A 254 4.87 3.98 7.81
N TYR A 255 4.05 2.97 8.04
CA TYR A 255 2.90 3.05 8.92
C TYR A 255 3.03 2.00 10.03
N SER A 256 2.90 2.42 11.29
CA SER A 256 2.72 1.52 12.44
C SER A 256 1.54 2.00 13.26
N GLY A 257 0.54 1.14 13.42
CA GLY A 257 -0.75 1.49 14.03
C GLY A 257 -1.77 0.38 13.81
N HIS A 258 -3.04 0.69 14.03
CA HIS A 258 -4.12 -0.25 13.74
C HIS A 258 -4.43 -0.28 12.23
N GLY A 259 -4.78 -1.47 11.75
CA GLY A 259 -5.37 -1.72 10.44
C GLY A 259 -6.63 -2.56 10.62
N THR A 260 -7.58 -2.45 9.70
CA THR A 260 -8.87 -3.14 9.77
C THR A 260 -9.32 -3.60 8.39
N LYS A 261 -10.39 -4.40 8.35
CA LYS A 261 -11.12 -4.78 7.14
C LYS A 261 -12.53 -4.16 7.21
N LEU A 262 -12.89 -3.37 6.21
CA LEU A 262 -14.23 -2.83 6.03
C LEU A 262 -14.94 -3.61 4.94
N ARG A 263 -16.28 -3.58 4.90
CA ARG A 263 -16.99 -4.22 3.80
C ARG A 263 -16.79 -3.39 2.53
N ASP A 264 -16.46 -4.08 1.44
CA ASP A 264 -16.30 -3.53 0.11
C ASP A 264 -17.68 -3.12 -0.46
N ASP A 265 -17.77 -1.88 -0.95
CA ASP A 265 -18.96 -1.32 -1.59
C ASP A 265 -18.88 -1.37 -3.14
N GLU A 266 -17.70 -1.62 -3.72
CA GLU A 266 -17.40 -1.60 -5.17
C GLU A 266 -17.13 -2.99 -5.80
N SER A 267 -17.01 -4.07 -5.00
CA SER A 267 -16.98 -5.49 -5.42
C SER A 267 -15.76 -5.92 -6.25
N ASP A 268 -14.60 -5.35 -6.02
CA ASP A 268 -13.35 -5.67 -6.74
C ASP A 268 -12.48 -6.71 -6.03
N GLU A 269 -12.64 -6.92 -4.72
CA GLU A 269 -12.00 -7.99 -3.96
C GLU A 269 -12.84 -9.29 -3.86
N HIS A 270 -12.18 -10.45 -3.97
CA HIS A 270 -12.86 -11.75 -3.95
C HIS A 270 -13.46 -12.12 -2.57
N ASP A 271 -12.96 -11.53 -1.47
CA ASP A 271 -13.52 -11.75 -0.13
C ASP A 271 -14.60 -10.71 0.25
N GLY A 272 -14.70 -9.60 -0.49
CA GLY A 272 -15.66 -8.52 -0.29
C GLY A 272 -15.33 -7.58 0.88
N TYR A 273 -14.05 -7.42 1.23
CA TYR A 273 -13.62 -6.53 2.32
C TYR A 273 -12.31 -5.74 2.10
N ASP A 274 -12.43 -4.44 1.84
CA ASP A 274 -11.31 -3.48 1.80
C ASP A 274 -10.44 -3.48 3.07
N GLU A 275 -9.13 -3.45 2.88
CA GLU A 275 -8.18 -3.15 3.95
C GLU A 275 -8.15 -1.64 4.21
N ALA A 276 -8.05 -1.24 5.48
CA ALA A 276 -8.06 0.18 5.85
C ALA A 276 -7.10 0.52 6.99
N LEU A 277 -6.41 1.65 6.85
CA LEU A 277 -5.62 2.27 7.92
C LEU A 277 -6.56 3.04 8.85
N CYS A 278 -6.21 3.07 10.15
CA CYS A 278 -7.00 3.72 11.18
C CYS A 278 -6.33 5.02 11.66
N PRO A 279 -6.73 6.20 11.15
CA PRO A 279 -6.18 7.47 11.62
C PRO A 279 -6.51 7.75 13.08
N ARG A 280 -5.85 8.75 13.67
CA ARG A 280 -6.11 9.12 15.07
C ARG A 280 -7.56 9.53 15.33
N ASP A 281 -8.21 10.18 14.37
CA ASP A 281 -9.55 10.75 14.43
C ASP A 281 -10.60 9.90 13.69
N PHE A 282 -10.32 8.59 13.48
CA PHE A 282 -11.15 7.68 12.69
C PHE A 282 -12.63 7.66 13.08
N GLN A 283 -12.95 7.85 14.36
CA GLN A 283 -14.33 7.88 14.86
C GLN A 283 -15.15 9.03 14.24
N SER A 284 -14.48 10.12 13.87
CA SER A 284 -15.11 11.31 13.31
C SER A 284 -14.85 11.50 11.81
N ALA A 285 -13.67 11.09 11.34
CA ALA A 285 -13.23 11.30 9.95
C ALA A 285 -13.36 10.05 9.07
N GLY A 286 -13.55 8.87 9.67
CA GLY A 286 -13.54 7.60 8.97
C GLY A 286 -12.14 6.97 8.86
N MET A 287 -12.08 5.81 8.22
CA MET A 287 -10.83 5.09 7.93
C MET A 287 -10.27 5.50 6.57
N ILE A 288 -8.97 5.27 6.34
CA ILE A 288 -8.35 5.42 5.03
C ILE A 288 -8.35 4.05 4.35
N ARG A 289 -9.12 3.89 3.28
CA ARG A 289 -9.23 2.64 2.51
C ARG A 289 -8.05 2.47 1.53
N ASP A 290 -7.73 1.22 1.23
CA ASP A 290 -6.79 0.79 0.17
C ASP A 290 -6.99 1.52 -1.16
N ASP A 291 -8.22 1.66 -1.63
CA ASP A 291 -8.60 2.29 -2.89
C ASP A 291 -8.10 3.76 -2.99
N GLU A 292 -8.19 4.50 -1.87
CA GLU A 292 -7.67 5.86 -1.77
C GLU A 292 -6.13 5.89 -1.74
N LEU A 293 -5.51 4.93 -1.04
CA LEU A 293 -4.06 4.78 -1.00
C LEU A 293 -3.52 4.40 -2.38
N TYR A 294 -4.21 3.53 -3.11
CA TYR A 294 -3.88 3.13 -4.47
C TYR A 294 -3.91 4.33 -5.41
N GLU A 295 -4.99 5.13 -5.37
CA GLU A 295 -5.11 6.32 -6.22
C GLU A 295 -3.98 7.33 -5.94
N ILE A 296 -3.62 7.56 -4.68
CA ILE A 296 -2.60 8.54 -4.32
C ILE A 296 -1.19 7.99 -4.54
N LEU A 297 -0.88 6.81 -4.01
CA LEU A 297 0.48 6.27 -3.90
C LEU A 297 0.90 5.45 -5.11
N VAL A 298 -0.05 4.80 -5.78
CA VAL A 298 0.25 3.89 -6.90
C VAL A 298 0.04 4.59 -8.22
N LYS A 299 -1.16 5.14 -8.46
CA LYS A 299 -1.41 5.91 -9.69
C LYS A 299 -0.69 7.24 -9.69
N GLY A 300 -0.68 7.95 -8.56
CA GLY A 300 -0.04 9.26 -8.47
C GLY A 300 1.49 9.23 -8.62
N LEU A 301 2.15 8.11 -8.34
CA LEU A 301 3.62 8.02 -8.40
C LEU A 301 4.12 8.27 -9.84
N PRO A 302 5.10 9.17 -10.06
CA PRO A 302 5.66 9.40 -11.38
C PRO A 302 6.47 8.19 -11.86
N GLN A 303 6.54 8.01 -13.18
CA GLN A 303 7.37 6.97 -13.80
C GLN A 303 8.84 7.17 -13.43
N GLY A 304 9.52 6.07 -13.08
CA GLY A 304 10.95 6.08 -12.73
C GLY A 304 11.27 6.47 -11.30
N ALA A 305 10.28 6.90 -10.50
CA ALA A 305 10.43 6.96 -9.05
C ALA A 305 10.29 5.56 -8.42
N HIS A 306 10.96 5.38 -7.28
CA HIS A 306 10.96 4.13 -6.52
C HIS A 306 10.21 4.33 -5.20
N LEU A 307 9.19 3.51 -4.92
CA LEU A 307 8.44 3.56 -3.67
C LEU A 307 8.58 2.24 -2.93
N VAL A 308 9.05 2.31 -1.69
CA VAL A 308 9.03 1.18 -0.75
C VAL A 308 8.18 1.57 0.46
N SER A 309 7.21 0.75 0.80
CA SER A 309 6.39 0.93 2.00
C SER A 309 6.63 -0.20 3.01
N LEU A 310 6.69 0.15 4.30
CA LEU A 310 6.59 -0.79 5.40
C LEU A 310 5.28 -0.55 6.15
N MET A 311 4.37 -1.52 6.07
CA MET A 311 3.07 -1.47 6.74
C MET A 311 3.08 -2.44 7.93
N ASP A 312 3.11 -1.90 9.14
CA ASP A 312 3.07 -2.65 10.39
C ASP A 312 1.70 -2.51 11.05
N CYS A 313 0.71 -3.13 10.42
CA CYS A 313 -0.67 -3.18 10.89
C CYS A 313 -1.34 -4.50 10.46
N CYS A 314 -2.38 -4.91 11.20
CA CYS A 314 -3.22 -6.05 10.82
C CYS A 314 -3.91 -5.78 9.47
N HIS A 315 -4.12 -6.83 8.65
CA HIS A 315 -4.76 -6.73 7.33
C HIS A 315 -4.11 -5.65 6.45
N SER A 316 -2.83 -5.85 6.13
CA SER A 316 -2.06 -4.95 5.26
C SER A 316 -1.40 -5.68 4.09
N GLY A 317 -1.93 -6.85 3.73
CA GLY A 317 -1.40 -7.67 2.65
C GLY A 317 -1.74 -7.10 1.26
N SER A 318 -2.92 -6.48 1.16
CA SER A 318 -3.50 -5.87 -0.04
C SER A 318 -3.70 -4.35 0.06
N ILE A 319 -3.33 -3.68 1.17
CA ILE A 319 -3.55 -2.23 1.41
C ILE A 319 -3.06 -1.23 0.32
N MET A 320 -2.32 -1.68 -0.69
CA MET A 320 -1.92 -0.89 -1.87
C MET A 320 -2.24 -1.59 -3.21
N ASP A 321 -3.08 -2.62 -3.21
CA ASP A 321 -3.53 -3.42 -4.38
C ASP A 321 -2.41 -3.83 -5.32
N LEU A 322 -1.35 -4.38 -4.74
CA LEU A 322 -0.18 -4.80 -5.49
C LEU A 322 -0.36 -6.22 -6.04
N PRO A 323 -0.22 -6.42 -7.36
CA PRO A 323 -0.55 -7.67 -8.05
C PRO A 323 0.38 -8.83 -7.72
N TYR A 324 1.62 -8.60 -7.30
CA TYR A 324 2.57 -9.66 -6.98
C TYR A 324 2.75 -9.81 -5.48
N VAL A 325 2.84 -11.05 -5.02
CA VAL A 325 3.02 -11.40 -3.60
C VAL A 325 4.08 -12.49 -3.44
N PHE A 326 4.90 -12.33 -2.40
CA PHE A 326 5.84 -13.33 -1.91
C PHE A 326 5.78 -13.43 -0.38
N LYS A 327 5.61 -14.65 0.15
CA LYS A 327 5.47 -14.94 1.58
C LYS A 327 6.76 -15.53 2.15
N GLY A 328 7.20 -15.00 3.29
CA GLY A 328 8.39 -15.46 4.01
C GLY A 328 8.23 -16.77 4.79
N ASP A 329 7.33 -17.67 4.37
CA ASP A 329 7.08 -18.95 5.04
C ASP A 329 7.77 -20.15 4.36
N GLY A 330 8.49 -19.89 3.26
CA GLY A 330 9.19 -20.90 2.46
C GLY A 330 8.27 -21.69 1.52
N SER A 331 7.03 -21.25 1.32
CA SER A 331 6.10 -21.89 0.39
C SER A 331 6.34 -21.51 -1.09
N GLN A 332 7.01 -20.39 -1.33
CA GLN A 332 7.24 -19.82 -2.66
C GLN A 332 8.74 -19.70 -2.97
N LEU A 333 9.11 -19.87 -4.24
CA LEU A 333 10.48 -19.65 -4.73
C LEU A 333 10.62 -18.34 -5.52
N GLU A 334 9.50 -17.82 -6.02
CA GLU A 334 9.39 -16.60 -6.81
C GLU A 334 8.11 -15.85 -6.44
N MET A 335 7.98 -14.59 -6.88
CA MET A 335 6.74 -13.85 -6.68
C MET A 335 5.65 -14.42 -7.57
N GLU A 336 4.45 -14.55 -7.01
CA GLU A 336 3.27 -15.03 -7.73
C GLU A 336 2.21 -13.94 -7.80
N LEU A 337 1.36 -13.98 -8.82
CA LEU A 337 0.19 -13.11 -8.87
C LEU A 337 -0.72 -13.39 -7.67
N ASN A 338 -1.16 -12.33 -6.99
CA ASN A 338 -2.00 -12.43 -5.82
C ASN A 338 -3.30 -13.17 -6.21
N PRO A 339 -3.54 -14.38 -5.64
CA PRO A 339 -4.69 -15.16 -6.03
C PRO A 339 -6.02 -14.55 -5.56
N GLN A 340 -6.00 -13.59 -4.64
CA GLN A 340 -7.18 -12.91 -4.12
C GLN A 340 -7.61 -11.71 -4.97
N MET A 341 -6.72 -11.19 -5.82
CA MET A 341 -7.04 -10.06 -6.70
C MET A 341 -7.82 -10.50 -7.93
N ASN A 342 -8.82 -9.70 -8.29
CA ASN A 342 -9.50 -9.79 -9.58
C ASN A 342 -8.73 -8.99 -10.63
N LEU A 343 -7.76 -9.64 -11.29
CA LEU A 343 -6.88 -8.99 -12.28
C LEU A 343 -7.66 -8.38 -13.46
N ASP A 344 -8.77 -9.00 -13.87
CA ASP A 344 -9.62 -8.47 -14.94
C ASP A 344 -10.27 -7.14 -14.52
N ALA A 345 -10.83 -7.08 -13.31
CA ALA A 345 -11.42 -5.87 -12.75
C ALA A 345 -10.35 -4.78 -12.54
N PHE A 346 -9.18 -5.16 -12.03
CA PHE A 346 -8.04 -4.26 -11.82
C PHE A 346 -7.59 -3.60 -13.14
N ILE A 347 -7.39 -4.38 -14.20
CA ILE A 347 -7.03 -3.85 -15.53
C ILE A 347 -8.14 -2.92 -16.06
N GLN A 348 -9.41 -3.29 -15.88
CA GLN A 348 -10.54 -2.46 -16.32
C GLN A 348 -10.65 -1.14 -15.56
N GLN A 349 -10.48 -1.16 -14.24
CA GLN A 349 -10.52 0.04 -13.39
C GLN A 349 -9.44 1.03 -13.80
N ILE A 350 -8.26 0.54 -14.15
CA ILE A 350 -7.13 1.35 -14.63
C ILE A 350 -7.43 1.91 -16.04
N SER A 351 -7.80 1.03 -16.98
CA SER A 351 -8.07 1.42 -18.37
C SER A 351 -9.22 2.42 -18.48
N GLY A 352 -10.30 2.21 -17.73
CA GLY A 352 -11.47 3.10 -17.72
C GLY A 352 -11.16 4.48 -17.12
N LYS A 353 -10.42 4.53 -16.01
CA LYS A 353 -10.03 5.81 -15.38
C LYS A 353 -9.00 6.57 -16.22
N LEU A 354 -8.10 5.88 -16.94
CA LEU A 354 -7.21 6.49 -17.92
C LEU A 354 -8.00 7.19 -19.05
N GLU A 355 -9.06 6.55 -19.56
CA GLU A 355 -9.96 7.18 -20.54
C GLU A 355 -10.64 8.45 -19.99
N GLU A 356 -11.06 8.46 -18.73
CA GLU A 356 -11.65 9.64 -18.09
C GLU A 356 -10.66 10.80 -17.94
N VAL A 357 -9.43 10.51 -17.50
CA VAL A 357 -8.35 11.52 -17.40
C VAL A 357 -8.03 12.11 -18.76
N LEU A 358 -7.97 11.29 -19.80
CA LEU A 358 -7.77 11.76 -21.18
C LEU A 358 -8.94 12.66 -21.64
N ARG A 359 -10.19 12.28 -21.36
CA ARG A 359 -11.36 13.12 -21.68
C ARG A 359 -11.31 14.48 -20.96
N ALA A 360 -10.98 14.49 -19.68
CA ALA A 360 -10.88 15.71 -18.88
C ALA A 360 -9.75 16.64 -19.34
N LYS A 361 -8.58 16.08 -19.67
CA LYS A 361 -7.38 16.85 -20.05
C LYS A 361 -7.46 17.41 -21.47
N PHE A 362 -8.16 16.72 -22.38
CA PHE A 362 -8.33 17.14 -23.78
C PHE A 362 -9.70 17.78 -24.08
N GLY A 363 -10.58 17.92 -23.07
CA GLY A 363 -11.83 18.68 -23.16
C GLY A 363 -12.80 18.13 -24.20
N LEU A 364 -13.04 16.81 -24.18
CA LEU A 364 -13.92 16.11 -25.11
C LEU A 364 -15.25 15.71 -24.49
#